data_AF-A0A843MHJ1-F1
#
_entry.id   AF-A0A843MHJ1-F1
#
_cell.length_a   1.000
_cell.length_b   1.000
_cell.length_c   1.000
_cell.angle_alpha   90.00
_cell.angle_beta   90.00
_cell.angle_gamma   90.00
#
_symmetry.space_group_name_H-M   'P 1'
#
loop_
_entity.id
_entity.type
_entity.pdbx_description
1 polymer ?
#
loop_
_entity_poly.entity_id
_entity_poly.type
_entity_poly.pdbx_seq_one_letter_code
_entity_poly.pdbx_strand_id
1 'polypeptide(L)' 'MTNTELVLNMLAEVSTTAISRNENPKGLNESKSVAKRGGDVAGNARKDLEKQLGKKVISKHNSNNPELLDE' A
#
# COMPACT_ATOMS: atom_id res chain seq x y z
N MET A 1 0.50 0.72 -12.96
CA MET A 1 0.76 0.11 -11.67
C MET A 1 1.64 -1.07 -11.96
N THR A 2 2.89 -1.04 -11.49
CA THR A 2 3.84 -2.14 -11.64
C THR A 2 3.51 -3.28 -10.69
N ASN A 3 4.15 -4.42 -10.88
CA ASN A 3 4.03 -5.56 -9.97
C ASN A 3 4.39 -5.21 -8.51
N THR A 4 5.43 -4.39 -8.31
CA THR A 4 5.83 -3.95 -6.96
C THR A 4 4.76 -3.06 -6.34
N GLU A 5 4.18 -2.13 -7.11
CA GLU A 5 3.09 -1.27 -6.64
C GLU A 5 1.85 -2.09 -6.27
N LEU A 6 1.52 -3.11 -7.06
CA LEU A 6 0.41 -4.02 -6.79
C LEU A 6 0.60 -4.80 -5.49
N VAL A 7 1.79 -5.36 -5.26
CA VAL A 7 2.12 -6.09 -4.02
C VAL A 7 2.07 -5.16 -2.80
N LEU A 8 2.58 -3.93 -2.91
CA LEU A 8 2.48 -2.94 -1.84
C LEU A 8 1.02 -2.58 -1.54
N ASN A 9 0.18 -2.46 -2.55
CA ASN A 9 -1.26 -2.22 -2.36
C ASN A 9 -1.95 -3.40 -1.66
N MET A 10 -1.67 -4.63 -2.08
CA MET A 10 -2.17 -5.84 -1.41
C MET A 10 -1.70 -5.92 0.04
N LEU A 11 -0.46 -5.54 0.34
CA LEU A 11 0.04 -5.48 1.71
C LEU A 11 -0.75 -4.47 2.56
N ALA A 12 -1.08 -3.31 2.02
CA ALA A 12 -1.90 -2.30 2.70
C ALA A 12 -3.31 -2.84 3.01
N GLU A 13 -3.93 -3.51 2.04
CA GLU A 13 -5.27 -4.10 2.17
C GLU A 13 -5.31 -5.22 3.23
N VAL A 14 -4.36 -6.17 3.14
CA VAL A 14 -4.27 -7.29 4.10
C VAL A 14 -3.99 -6.77 5.51
N SER A 15 -3.07 -5.80 5.64
CA SER A 15 -2.75 -5.20 6.94
C SER A 15 -3.94 -4.46 7.54
N THR A 16 -4.63 -3.63 6.74
CA THR A 16 -5.84 -2.92 7.18
C THR A 16 -6.92 -3.90 7.61
N THR A 17 -7.16 -4.94 6.82
CA THR A 17 -8.15 -5.98 7.10
C THR A 17 -7.83 -6.75 8.38
N ALA A 18 -6.56 -7.14 8.57
CA ALA A 18 -6.12 -7.85 9.77
C ALA A 18 -6.32 -7.00 11.04
N ILE A 19 -5.92 -5.72 11.00
CA ILE A 19 -6.11 -4.79 12.12
C ILE A 19 -7.61 -4.57 12.38
N SER A 20 -8.40 -4.34 11.33
CA SER A 20 -9.85 -4.13 11.43
C SER A 20 -10.56 -5.33 12.06
N ARG A 21 -10.22 -6.56 11.66
CA ARG A 21 -10.78 -7.79 12.25
C ARG A 21 -10.42 -7.94 13.72
N ASN A 22 -9.19 -7.59 14.10
CA ASN A 22 -8.72 -7.69 15.48
C ASN A 22 -9.38 -6.67 16.42
N GLU A 23 -9.58 -5.43 15.94
CA GLU A 23 -10.07 -4.34 16.79
C GLU A 23 -11.57 -4.06 16.66
N ASN A 24 -12.21 -4.54 15.58
CA ASN A 24 -13.64 -4.36 15.30
C ASN A 24 -14.10 -2.89 15.40
N PRO A 25 -13.45 -1.96 14.66
CA PRO A 25 -13.69 -0.53 14.80
C PRO A 25 -15.15 -0.17 14.51
N LYS A 26 -15.68 0.83 15.24
CA LYS A 26 -17.04 1.31 15.11
C LYS A 26 -17.08 2.69 14.44
N GLY A 27 -17.86 2.76 13.37
CA GLY A 27 -18.05 4.00 12.62
C GLY A 27 -16.79 4.50 11.90
N LEU A 28 -16.91 5.71 11.37
CA LEU A 28 -15.92 6.27 10.45
C LEU A 28 -14.59 6.62 11.13
N ASN A 29 -14.64 7.21 12.33
CA ASN A 29 -13.44 7.73 12.99
C ASN A 29 -12.45 6.63 13.34
N GLU A 30 -12.93 5.52 13.92
CA GLU A 30 -12.09 4.37 14.26
C GLU A 30 -11.59 3.67 12.99
N SER A 31 -12.48 3.46 12.00
CA SER A 31 -12.11 2.85 10.72
C SER A 31 -11.04 3.65 9.98
N LYS A 32 -11.09 5.00 10.05
CA LYS A 32 -10.06 5.88 9.49
C LYS A 32 -8.71 5.69 10.16
N SER A 33 -8.68 5.50 11.49
CA SER A 33 -7.46 5.20 12.24
C SER A 33 -6.87 3.84 11.84
N VAL A 34 -7.72 2.81 11.69
CA VAL A 34 -7.32 1.48 11.21
C VAL A 34 -6.76 1.53 9.80
N ALA A 35 -7.45 2.21 8.87
CA ALA A 35 -7.00 2.36 7.49
C ALA A 35 -5.64 3.08 7.41
N LYS A 36 -5.43 4.13 8.23
CA LYS A 36 -4.14 4.81 8.30
C LYS A 36 -3.03 3.87 8.73
N ARG A 37 -3.23 3.09 9.80
CA ARG A 37 -2.22 2.15 10.31
C ARG A 37 -1.93 1.02 9.33
N GLY A 38 -2.94 0.46 8.68
CA GLY A 38 -2.72 -0.57 7.66
C GLY A 38 -1.98 -0.03 6.43
N GLY A 39 -2.29 1.20 6.01
CA GLY A 39 -1.53 1.92 4.98
C GLY A 39 -0.08 2.23 5.39
N ASP A 40 0.15 2.57 6.66
CA ASP A 40 1.49 2.84 7.20
C ASP A 40 2.40 1.59 7.12
N VAL A 41 1.85 0.37 7.28
CA VAL A 41 2.62 -0.88 7.11
C VAL A 41 3.20 -0.98 5.69
N ALA A 42 2.37 -0.85 4.66
CA ALA A 42 2.84 -0.85 3.27
C ALA A 42 3.74 0.36 2.97
N GLY A 43 3.42 1.53 3.52
CA GLY A 43 4.22 2.74 3.39
C GLY A 43 5.63 2.59 3.96
N ASN A 44 5.78 1.87 5.06
CA ASN A 44 7.08 1.56 5.67
C ASN A 44 7.85 0.53 4.83
N ALA A 45 7.20 -0.54 4.38
CA ALA A 45 7.82 -1.52 3.49
C ALA A 45 8.33 -0.88 2.19
N ARG A 46 7.54 0.00 1.58
CA ARG A 46 7.96 0.81 0.42
C ARG A 46 9.21 1.62 0.71
N LYS A 47 9.23 2.39 1.81
CA LYS A 47 10.37 3.24 2.19
C LYS A 47 11.64 2.42 2.41
N ASP A 48 11.53 1.26 3.06
CA ASP A 48 12.67 0.39 3.30
C ASP A 48 13.21 -0.17 1.97
N LEU A 49 12.33 -0.64 1.09
CA LEU A 49 12.72 -1.12 -0.24
C LEU A 49 13.39 -0.01 -1.08
N GLU A 50 12.81 1.18 -1.14
CA GLU A 50 13.41 2.32 -1.85
C GLU A 50 14.79 2.69 -1.30
N LYS A 51 14.98 2.60 0.02
CA LYS A 51 16.28 2.85 0.67
C LYS A 51 17.32 1.81 0.25
N GLN A 52 16.95 0.53 0.16
CA GLN A 52 17.87 -0.53 -0.28
C GLN A 52 18.19 -0.44 -1.77
N LEU A 53 17.23 -0.03 -2.60
CA LEU A 53 17.40 0.07 -4.06
C LEU A 53 18.05 1.37 -4.52
N GLY A 54 18.02 2.43 -3.71
CA GLY A 54 18.50 3.77 -4.10
C GLY A 54 17.63 4.46 -5.17
N LYS A 55 16.45 3.93 -5.47
CA LYS A 55 15.49 4.47 -6.44
C LYS A 55 14.05 4.31 -5.97
N LYS A 56 13.14 5.10 -6.53
CA LYS A 56 11.70 4.98 -6.26
C LYS A 56 11.14 3.70 -6.87
N VAL A 57 10.19 3.09 -6.16
CA VAL A 57 9.44 1.91 -6.66
C VAL A 57 8.06 2.29 -7.20
N ILE A 58 7.62 3.52 -6.94
CA ILE A 58 6.39 4.09 -7.49
C ILE A 58 6.67 4.64 -8.88
N SER A 59 5.95 4.12 -9.86
CA SER A 59 6.06 4.53 -11.25
C SER A 59 5.34 5.87 -11.48
N LYS A 60 5.71 6.57 -12.55
CA LYS A 60 4.94 7.74 -13.03
C LYS A 60 3.79 7.34 -13.95
N HIS A 61 3.67 6.04 -14.24
CA HIS A 61 2.72 5.51 -15.20
C HIS A 61 1.33 5.43 -14.58
N ASN A 62 0.31 5.68 -15.40
CA ASN A 62 -1.09 5.61 -14.99
C ASN A 62 -1.87 4.74 -15.99
N SER A 63 -3.17 4.58 -15.76
CA SER A 63 -4.04 3.70 -16.55
C SER A 63 -4.22 4.11 -18.02
N ASN A 64 -3.74 5.27 -18.45
CA ASN A 64 -3.89 5.74 -19.83
C ASN A 64 -2.89 5.08 -20.80
N ASN A 65 -1.85 4.44 -20.28
CA ASN A 65 -0.81 3.75 -21.07
C ASN A 65 -0.50 2.37 -20.47
N PRO A 66 -1.41 1.39 -20.62
CA PRO A 66 -1.29 0.06 -20.02
C PRO A 66 0.01 -0.67 -20.35
N GLU A 67 0.52 -0.49 -21.58
CA GLU A 67 1.77 -1.07 -22.07
C GLU A 67 3.02 -0.65 -21.28
N LEU A 68 2.95 0.43 -20.50
CA LEU A 68 4.03 0.89 -19.63
C LEU A 68 3.87 0.43 -18.17
N LEU A 69 2.84 -0.37 -17.86
CA LEU A 69 2.56 -0.83 -16.51
C LEU A 69 3.19 -2.20 -16.20
N ASP A 70 3.59 -2.95 -17.23
CA ASP A 70 4.09 -4.33 -17.14
C ASP A 70 5.63 -4.43 -17.17
N GLU A 71 6.36 -3.37 -16.76
CA GLU A 71 7.78 -3.53 -16.38
C GLU A 71 7.96 -4.56 -15.24
#